data_AF-S4PFK3-F1
#
_entry.id   AF-S4PFK3-F1
#
_cell.length_a   1.000
_cell.length_b   1.000
_cell.length_c   1.000
_cell.angle_alpha   90.00
_cell.angle_beta   90.00
_cell.angle_gamma   90.00
#
_symmetry.space_group_name_H-M   'P 1'
#
loop_
_entity.id
_entity.type
_entity.pdbx_description
1 polymer ?
#
loop_
_entity_poly.entity_id
_entity_poly.type
_entity_poly.pdbx_seq_one_letter_code
_entity_poly.pdbx_strand_id
1 'polypeptide(L)'
;MAGRKTTKNTKYLAKLADKSAPCAFCKRNFDEETIYGKLYSIGDIHCHYFCALLSCCLIQKGKDEEGLFGFMYPDILAEIERSKKHKCSYCGVEGATLGCSIAQCKKQFHMPCGREKNAVSLYYGNYKSYCEKHAPKQKVTDVVMEKAKFRLTRVRRENKVKSSG
;
A
#
# COMPACT_ATOMS: atom_id res chain seq x y z
N MET A 1 37.82 -6.19 -28.97
CA MET A 1 36.54 -6.35 -28.24
C MET A 1 36.06 -4.97 -27.80
N ALA A 2 35.27 -4.28 -28.62
CA ALA A 2 34.73 -2.97 -28.24
C ALA A 2 33.69 -3.16 -27.13
N GLY A 3 33.96 -2.61 -25.94
CA GLY A 3 33.05 -2.64 -24.81
C GLY A 3 31.72 -1.99 -25.18
N ARG A 4 30.65 -2.78 -25.13
CA ARG A 4 29.28 -2.31 -25.35
C ARG A 4 28.94 -1.33 -24.23
N LYS A 5 29.02 -0.02 -24.49
CA LYS A 5 28.50 1.00 -23.58
C LYS A 5 26.99 0.83 -23.50
N THR A 6 26.50 0.16 -22.46
CA THR A 6 25.08 0.14 -22.13
C THR A 6 24.72 1.53 -21.63
N THR A 7 24.12 2.33 -22.50
CA THR A 7 23.42 3.55 -22.08
C THR A 7 22.28 3.13 -21.17
N LYS A 8 22.46 3.27 -19.85
CA LYS A 8 21.40 2.97 -18.88
C LYS A 8 20.22 3.89 -19.21
N ASN A 9 19.10 3.31 -19.64
CA ASN A 9 17.87 4.07 -19.88
C ASN A 9 17.30 4.52 -18.54
N THR A 10 17.70 5.70 -18.08
CA THR A 10 17.32 6.27 -16.78
C THR A 10 15.87 6.75 -16.70
N LYS A 11 15.13 6.70 -17.83
CA LYS A 11 13.72 7.12 -17.89
C LYS A 11 12.83 6.32 -16.94
N TYR A 12 13.13 5.04 -16.78
CA TYR A 12 12.34 4.11 -15.96
C TYR A 12 12.97 3.81 -14.61
N LEU A 13 13.86 4.68 -14.14
CA LEU A 13 14.36 4.63 -12.77
C LEU A 13 13.49 5.54 -11.90
N ALA A 14 13.08 5.05 -10.73
CA ALA A 14 12.27 5.81 -9.79
C ALA A 14 13.00 7.06 -9.30
N LYS A 15 12.25 8.15 -9.24
CA LYS A 15 12.66 9.43 -8.66
C LYS A 15 11.58 9.89 -7.70
N LEU A 16 11.93 10.70 -6.71
CA LEU A 16 10.93 11.35 -5.88
C LEU A 16 10.02 12.21 -6.77
N ALA A 17 8.73 12.17 -6.51
CA ALA A 17 7.78 12.96 -7.28
C ALA A 17 7.81 14.43 -6.81
N ASP A 18 8.10 15.35 -7.72
CA ASP A 18 8.16 16.79 -7.43
C ASP A 18 6.76 17.46 -7.34
N LYS A 19 5.71 16.78 -7.83
CA LYS A 19 4.34 17.29 -7.92
C LYS A 19 3.36 16.32 -7.25
N SER A 20 2.30 16.85 -6.64
CA SER A 20 1.19 16.09 -6.02
C SER A 20 0.27 15.44 -7.07
N ALA A 21 0.84 14.78 -8.07
CA ALA A 21 0.07 13.96 -8.98
C ALA A 21 -0.58 12.81 -8.19
N PRO A 22 -1.82 12.43 -8.52
CA PRO A 22 -2.47 11.33 -7.82
C PRO A 22 -1.73 10.03 -8.09
N CYS A 23 -1.52 9.24 -7.03
CA CYS A 23 -0.97 7.90 -7.14
C CYS A 23 -1.85 7.03 -8.07
N ALA A 24 -1.22 6.35 -9.02
CA ALA A 24 -1.89 5.53 -10.02
C ALA A 24 -2.68 4.36 -9.41
N PHE A 25 -2.31 3.90 -8.21
CA PHE A 25 -3.02 2.84 -7.49
C PHE A 25 -4.18 3.36 -6.66
N CYS A 26 -3.93 4.30 -5.73
CA CYS A 26 -4.94 4.71 -4.76
C CYS A 26 -5.72 5.98 -5.14
N LYS A 27 -5.32 6.65 -6.22
CA LYS A 27 -5.88 7.90 -6.75
C LYS A 27 -5.80 9.10 -5.80
N ARG A 28 -5.04 8.99 -4.70
CA ARG A 28 -4.81 10.07 -3.73
C ARG A 28 -3.52 10.80 -4.04
N ASN A 29 -3.47 12.07 -3.67
CA ASN A 29 -2.36 12.99 -3.87
C ASN A 29 -1.63 13.38 -2.57
N PHE A 30 -1.83 12.62 -1.48
CA PHE A 30 -1.13 12.83 -0.21
C PHE A 30 0.33 12.38 -0.30
N ASP A 31 1.27 13.11 0.30
CA ASP A 31 2.66 12.69 0.44
C ASP A 31 3.00 12.54 1.93
N GLU A 32 2.40 11.53 2.57
CA GLU A 32 2.70 11.18 3.96
C GLU A 32 3.51 9.89 4.00
N GLU A 33 4.84 10.03 3.96
CA GLU A 33 5.79 8.92 3.84
C GLU A 33 5.58 7.83 4.91
N THR A 34 5.34 8.21 6.16
CA THR A 34 5.18 7.27 7.28
C THR A 34 3.94 6.40 7.16
N ILE A 35 2.94 6.87 6.40
CA ILE A 35 1.67 6.16 6.24
C ILE A 35 1.64 5.40 4.92
N TYR A 36 2.04 6.06 3.84
CA TYR A 36 1.84 5.57 2.47
C TYR A 36 3.14 5.17 1.76
N GLY A 37 4.30 5.47 2.35
CA GLY A 37 5.58 5.48 1.66
C GLY A 37 5.71 6.72 0.79
N LYS A 38 6.94 7.13 0.48
CA LYS A 38 7.17 8.28 -0.42
C LYS A 38 6.47 8.10 -1.75
N LEU A 39 6.02 9.20 -2.34
CA LEU A 39 5.53 9.23 -3.71
C LEU A 39 6.71 9.25 -4.70
N TYR A 40 6.73 8.30 -5.63
CA TYR A 40 7.74 8.20 -6.68
C TYR A 40 7.14 8.40 -8.07
N SER A 41 7.93 8.98 -8.97
CA SER A 41 7.68 9.00 -10.40
C SER A 41 8.58 8.00 -11.13
N ILE A 42 8.02 7.16 -12.00
CA ILE A 42 8.75 6.27 -12.90
C ILE A 42 8.13 6.39 -14.30
N GLY A 43 8.87 6.94 -15.27
CA GLY A 43 8.29 7.30 -16.56
C GLY A 43 7.17 8.33 -16.39
N ASP A 44 5.95 7.96 -16.77
CA ASP A 44 4.72 8.76 -16.62
C ASP A 44 3.87 8.35 -15.39
N ILE A 45 4.26 7.32 -14.65
CA ILE A 45 3.53 6.79 -13.50
C ILE A 45 3.97 7.52 -12.23
N HIS A 46 2.99 7.97 -11.46
CA HIS A 46 3.20 8.41 -10.08
C HIS A 46 2.59 7.37 -9.14
N CYS A 47 3.33 6.88 -8.15
CA CYS A 47 2.80 5.92 -7.21
C CYS A 47 3.49 5.98 -5.85
N HIS A 48 2.72 5.77 -4.78
CA HIS A 48 3.27 5.57 -3.46
C HIS A 48 4.01 4.24 -3.40
N TYR A 49 5.17 4.23 -2.75
CA TYR A 49 5.95 3.01 -2.60
C TYR A 49 5.15 1.87 -1.96
N PHE A 50 4.41 2.12 -0.87
CA PHE A 50 3.64 1.04 -0.23
C PHE A 50 2.42 0.60 -1.03
N CYS A 51 1.90 1.43 -1.96
CA CYS A 51 0.85 0.98 -2.88
C CYS A 51 1.38 -0.04 -3.89
N ALA A 52 2.60 0.14 -4.39
CA ALA A 52 3.27 -0.82 -5.27
C ALA A 52 3.73 -2.06 -4.47
N LEU A 53 4.40 -1.85 -3.34
CA LEU A 53 4.97 -2.90 -2.51
C LEU A 53 3.95 -3.94 -2.04
N LEU A 54 2.74 -3.50 -1.67
CA LEU A 54 1.68 -4.36 -1.12
C LEU A 54 0.72 -4.89 -2.20
N SER A 55 0.94 -4.55 -3.47
CA SER A 55 0.11 -4.97 -4.59
C SER A 55 0.17 -6.49 -4.76
N CYS A 56 -0.98 -7.17 -4.82
CA CYS A 56 -1.02 -8.63 -4.74
C CYS A 56 -0.43 -9.37 -5.95
N CYS A 57 -0.30 -8.71 -7.10
CA CYS A 57 0.23 -9.31 -8.33
C CYS A 57 1.46 -8.58 -8.87
N LEU A 58 2.09 -7.71 -8.08
CA LEU A 58 3.32 -7.03 -8.46
C LEU A 58 4.53 -7.71 -7.81
N ILE A 59 5.48 -8.16 -8.63
CA ILE A 59 6.65 -8.92 -8.19
C ILE A 59 7.91 -8.08 -8.45
N GLN A 60 8.82 -8.02 -7.48
CA GLN A 60 10.15 -7.43 -7.65
C GLN A 60 11.01 -8.40 -8.46
N LYS A 61 11.26 -8.07 -9.73
CA LYS A 61 12.07 -8.90 -10.65
C LYS A 61 13.48 -8.36 -10.86
N GLY A 62 13.68 -7.06 -10.66
CA GLY A 62 14.99 -6.41 -10.80
C GLY A 62 15.68 -6.16 -9.47
N LYS A 63 16.81 -5.47 -9.54
CA LYS A 63 17.58 -5.00 -8.38
C LYS A 63 17.04 -3.69 -7.82
N ASP A 64 17.48 -3.32 -6.63
CA ASP A 64 17.07 -2.08 -5.95
C ASP A 64 17.37 -0.82 -6.78
N GLU A 65 18.41 -0.83 -7.61
CA GLU A 65 18.79 0.29 -8.48
C GLU A 65 18.08 0.28 -9.85
N GLU A 66 17.08 -0.60 -10.03
CA GLU A 66 16.30 -0.73 -11.25
C GLU A 66 14.81 -0.48 -10.99
N GLY A 67 14.13 0.22 -11.89
CA GLY A 67 12.69 0.46 -11.74
C GLY A 67 12.37 1.29 -10.49
N LEU A 68 11.31 0.88 -9.79
CA LEU A 68 11.00 1.30 -8.42
C LEU A 68 11.48 0.21 -7.47
N PHE A 69 12.74 0.26 -7.04
CA PHE A 69 13.31 -0.72 -6.09
C PHE A 69 13.03 -2.17 -6.54
N GLY A 70 13.37 -2.51 -7.79
CA GLY A 70 13.16 -3.83 -8.36
C GLY A 70 11.77 -4.07 -8.98
N PHE A 71 10.81 -3.16 -8.82
CA PHE A 71 9.55 -3.19 -9.57
C PHE A 71 9.72 -2.54 -10.95
N MET A 72 9.60 -3.34 -12.01
CA MET A 72 9.83 -2.88 -13.38
C MET A 72 8.64 -2.08 -13.90
N TYR A 73 8.91 -0.97 -14.58
CA TYR A 73 7.88 -0.12 -15.21
C TYR A 73 6.78 -0.89 -15.99
N PRO A 74 7.09 -1.85 -16.90
CA PRO A 74 6.05 -2.62 -17.60
C PRO A 74 5.18 -3.46 -16.66
N ASP A 75 5.73 -3.99 -15.57
CA ASP A 75 4.97 -4.77 -14.59
C ASP A 75 4.05 -3.86 -13.76
N ILE A 76 4.51 -2.65 -13.41
CA ILE A 76 3.69 -1.63 -12.73
C ILE A 76 2.50 -1.24 -13.62
N LEU A 77 2.75 -0.98 -14.92
CA LEU A 77 1.68 -0.68 -15.88
C LEU A 77 0.66 -1.81 -16.00
N ALA A 78 1.14 -3.05 -16.14
CA ALA A 78 0.28 -4.22 -16.24
C ALA A 78 -0.59 -4.40 -14.98
N GLU A 79 -0.03 -4.12 -13.80
CA GLU A 79 -0.77 -4.20 -12.54
C GLU A 79 -1.83 -3.09 -12.42
N ILE A 80 -1.50 -1.87 -12.83
CA ILE A 80 -2.47 -0.77 -12.90
C ILE A 80 -3.63 -1.14 -13.83
N GLU A 81 -3.34 -1.69 -15.01
CA GLU A 81 -4.37 -2.10 -15.97
C GLU A 81 -5.24 -3.23 -15.40
N ARG A 82 -4.61 -4.26 -14.83
CA ARG A 82 -5.31 -5.38 -14.18
C ARG A 82 -6.25 -4.89 -13.09
N SER A 83 -5.84 -3.89 -12.31
CA SER A 83 -6.60 -3.39 -11.17
C SER A 83 -7.90 -2.68 -11.54
N LYS A 84 -8.07 -2.20 -12.78
CA LYS A 84 -9.30 -1.52 -13.24
C LYS A 84 -10.54 -2.40 -13.11
N LYS A 85 -10.41 -3.73 -13.29
CA LYS A 85 -11.53 -4.67 -13.12
C LYS A 85 -11.90 -4.95 -11.66
N HIS A 86 -11.18 -4.36 -10.70
CA HIS A 86 -11.33 -4.65 -9.28
C HIS A 86 -11.75 -3.41 -8.50
N LYS A 87 -12.97 -3.45 -7.95
CA LYS A 87 -13.51 -2.40 -7.08
C LYS A 87 -13.04 -2.58 -5.65
N CYS A 88 -12.65 -1.47 -5.03
CA CYS A 88 -12.30 -1.43 -3.62
C CYS A 88 -13.54 -1.73 -2.76
N SER A 89 -13.42 -2.70 -1.86
CA SER A 89 -14.48 -3.11 -0.93
C SER A 89 -14.80 -2.07 0.15
N TYR A 90 -14.05 -0.96 0.21
CA TYR A 90 -14.24 0.12 1.19
C TYR A 90 -14.77 1.41 0.58
N CYS A 91 -14.26 1.84 -0.58
CA CYS A 91 -14.71 3.07 -1.25
C CYS A 91 -15.54 2.82 -2.52
N GLY A 92 -15.63 1.59 -3.02
CA GLY A 92 -16.40 1.23 -4.22
C GLY A 92 -15.74 1.58 -5.56
N VAL A 93 -14.64 2.33 -5.55
CA VAL A 93 -13.92 2.78 -6.76
C VAL A 93 -12.99 1.68 -7.29
N GLU A 94 -12.84 1.62 -8.61
CA GLU A 94 -11.92 0.71 -9.32
C GLU A 94 -10.43 0.97 -9.03
N GLY A 95 -9.57 0.06 -9.43
CA GLY A 95 -8.12 0.18 -9.26
C GLY A 95 -7.58 -0.43 -7.95
N ALA A 96 -8.37 -1.27 -7.28
CA ALA A 96 -7.94 -1.92 -6.05
C ALA A 96 -6.89 -3.01 -6.32
N THR A 97 -5.73 -2.89 -5.70
CA THR A 97 -4.62 -3.83 -5.91
C THR A 97 -4.24 -4.69 -4.71
N LEU A 98 -4.65 -4.32 -3.49
CA LEU A 98 -4.44 -5.19 -2.33
C LEU A 98 -5.59 -6.18 -2.25
N GLY A 99 -5.27 -7.43 -1.93
CA GLY A 99 -6.25 -8.48 -1.67
C GLY A 99 -6.05 -9.07 -0.28
N CYS A 100 -7.14 -9.46 0.38
CA CYS A 100 -7.04 -10.22 1.62
C CYS A 100 -6.36 -11.57 1.36
N SER A 101 -5.31 -11.91 2.12
CA SER A 101 -4.54 -13.15 1.94
C SER A 101 -5.23 -14.42 2.48
N ILE A 102 -6.52 -14.35 2.80
CA ILE A 102 -7.36 -15.50 3.15
C ILE A 102 -8.04 -15.98 1.89
N ALA A 103 -7.80 -17.22 1.46
CA ALA A 103 -8.20 -17.73 0.15
C ALA A 103 -9.69 -17.56 -0.20
N GLN A 104 -10.58 -17.75 0.78
CA GLN A 104 -12.03 -17.59 0.62
C GLN A 104 -12.52 -16.12 0.69
N CYS A 105 -11.65 -15.17 1.03
CA CYS A 105 -11.99 -13.77 1.16
C CYS A 105 -11.80 -13.03 -0.16
N LYS A 106 -12.89 -12.51 -0.74
CA LYS A 106 -12.86 -11.77 -2.02
C LYS A 106 -12.60 -10.27 -1.86
N LYS A 107 -12.31 -9.79 -0.64
CA LYS A 107 -12.09 -8.36 -0.40
C LYS A 107 -10.82 -7.90 -1.09
N GLN A 108 -10.98 -6.88 -1.93
CA GLN A 108 -9.90 -6.15 -2.57
C GLN A 108 -9.99 -4.68 -2.17
N PHE A 109 -8.86 -4.00 -2.00
CA PHE A 109 -8.85 -2.63 -1.53
C PHE A 109 -7.62 -1.85 -2.00
N HIS A 110 -7.73 -0.52 -2.02
CA HIS A 110 -6.54 0.33 -2.06
C HIS A 110 -5.86 0.29 -0.70
N MET A 111 -4.54 0.41 -0.66
CA MET A 111 -3.77 0.47 0.58
C MET A 111 -4.30 1.51 1.59
N PRO A 112 -4.50 2.79 1.25
CA PRO A 112 -4.97 3.77 2.23
C PRO A 112 -6.40 3.46 2.72
N CYS A 113 -7.29 3.03 1.81
CA CYS A 113 -8.67 2.67 2.14
C CYS A 113 -8.72 1.48 3.13
N GLY A 114 -7.84 0.49 2.94
CA GLY A 114 -7.69 -0.63 3.87
C GLY A 114 -7.26 -0.16 5.25
N ARG A 115 -6.20 0.64 5.32
CA ARG A 115 -5.66 1.17 6.58
C ARG A 115 -6.72 1.93 7.39
N GLU A 116 -7.47 2.81 6.75
CA GLU A 116 -8.57 3.58 7.37
C GLU A 116 -9.70 2.70 7.92
N LYS A 117 -9.86 1.49 7.38
CA LYS A 117 -10.86 0.51 7.80
C LYS A 117 -10.27 -0.62 8.63
N ASN A 118 -9.07 -0.44 9.20
CA ASN A 118 -8.37 -1.41 10.06
C ASN A 118 -7.95 -2.71 9.33
N ALA A 119 -7.79 -2.67 8.01
CA ALA A 119 -7.03 -3.71 7.32
C ALA A 119 -5.55 -3.62 7.74
N VAL A 120 -4.87 -4.77 7.78
CA VAL A 120 -3.48 -4.89 8.22
C VAL A 120 -2.65 -5.43 7.07
N SER A 121 -1.54 -4.76 6.78
CA SER A 121 -0.51 -5.20 5.84
C SER A 121 0.77 -5.53 6.57
N LEU A 122 1.39 -6.65 6.21
CA LEU A 122 2.66 -7.09 6.75
C LEU A 122 3.78 -6.60 5.83
N TYR A 123 4.84 -6.02 6.40
CA TYR A 123 5.99 -5.50 5.66
C TYR A 123 7.18 -6.47 5.69
N TYR A 124 6.90 -7.76 5.76
CA TYR A 124 7.88 -8.83 5.81
C TYR A 124 7.38 -10.06 5.06
N GLY A 125 8.31 -10.93 4.66
CA GLY A 125 8.01 -12.13 3.88
C GLY A 125 7.33 -11.78 2.56
N ASN A 126 6.14 -12.32 2.32
CA ASN A 126 5.40 -12.15 1.06
C ASN A 126 4.43 -10.95 1.08
N TYR A 127 4.69 -9.94 1.92
CA TYR A 127 3.95 -8.67 1.95
C TYR A 127 2.41 -8.82 2.04
N LYS A 128 1.96 -9.82 2.81
CA LYS A 128 0.54 -10.20 2.91
C LYS A 128 -0.30 -9.07 3.48
N SER A 129 -1.51 -8.92 2.96
CA SER A 129 -2.51 -7.96 3.44
C SER A 129 -3.79 -8.68 3.87
N TYR A 130 -4.42 -8.22 4.94
CA TYR A 130 -5.60 -8.83 5.53
C TYR A 130 -6.67 -7.76 5.74
N CYS A 131 -7.91 -8.05 5.32
CA CYS A 131 -9.02 -7.16 5.59
C CYS A 131 -9.31 -7.07 7.10
N GLU A 132 -10.15 -6.13 7.50
CA GLU A 132 -10.51 -5.86 8.90
C GLU A 132 -11.03 -7.08 9.68
N LYS A 133 -11.65 -8.03 8.97
CA LYS A 133 -12.18 -9.27 9.56
C LYS A 133 -11.11 -10.35 9.77
N HIS A 134 -10.06 -10.33 8.97
CA HIS A 134 -9.00 -11.33 8.96
C HIS A 134 -7.64 -10.79 9.42
N ALA A 135 -7.59 -9.52 9.81
CA ALA A 135 -6.41 -8.90 10.37
C ALA A 135 -5.92 -9.73 11.56
N PRO A 136 -4.62 -10.10 11.61
CA PRO A 136 -4.08 -10.83 12.73
C PRO A 136 -4.23 -9.99 14.00
N LYS A 137 -4.76 -10.62 15.05
CA LYS A 137 -4.95 -9.98 16.35
C LYS A 137 -3.83 -10.40 17.29
N GLN A 138 -3.21 -9.43 17.94
CA GLN A 138 -2.28 -9.72 19.01
C GLN A 138 -3.03 -10.40 20.16
N LYS A 139 -2.53 -11.55 20.61
CA LYS A 139 -2.97 -12.16 21.87
C LYS A 139 -2.34 -11.36 23.01
N VAL A 140 -3.15 -10.57 23.69
CA VAL A 140 -2.74 -9.79 24.85
C VAL A 140 -3.25 -10.51 26.09
N THR A 141 -2.40 -10.69 27.10
CA THR A 141 -2.80 -11.35 28.34
C THR A 141 -3.78 -10.49 29.12
N ASP A 142 -4.65 -11.13 29.92
CA ASP A 142 -5.63 -10.41 30.73
C ASP A 142 -4.96 -9.41 31.67
N VAL A 143 -3.82 -9.76 32.25
CA VAL A 143 -3.02 -8.86 33.11
C VAL A 143 -2.63 -7.56 32.39
N VAL A 144 -2.22 -7.65 31.12
CA VAL A 144 -1.86 -6.46 30.33
C VAL A 144 -3.12 -5.70 29.92
N MET A 145 -4.20 -6.40 29.58
CA MET A 145 -5.48 -5.78 29.24
C MET A 145 -6.09 -5.02 30.42
N GLU A 146 -6.06 -5.55 31.64
CA GLU A 146 -6.52 -4.86 32.85
C GLU A 146 -5.79 -3.52 33.05
N LYS A 147 -4.46 -3.52 32.91
CA LYS A 147 -3.65 -2.29 32.97
C LYS A 147 -3.99 -1.31 31.85
N ALA A 148 -4.33 -1.81 30.66
CA ALA A 148 -4.68 -0.99 29.50
C ALA A 148 -6.11 -0.43 29.53
N LYS A 149 -7.05 -1.04 30.28
CA LYS A 149 -8.48 -0.65 30.31
C LYS A 149 -8.67 0.83 30.58
N PHE A 150 -7.94 1.40 31.54
CA PHE A 150 -8.06 2.83 31.89
C PHE A 150 -7.65 3.75 30.72
N ARG A 151 -6.58 3.40 29.99
CA ARG A 151 -6.15 4.17 28.82
C ARG A 151 -7.17 4.03 27.68
N LEU A 152 -7.69 2.82 27.46
CA LEU A 152 -8.67 2.53 26.42
C LEU A 152 -10.01 3.25 26.65
N THR A 153 -10.50 3.33 27.89
CA THR A 153 -11.74 4.04 28.22
C THR A 153 -11.60 5.55 28.00
N ARG A 154 -10.44 6.13 28.32
CA ARG A 154 -10.16 7.55 28.06
C ARG A 154 -10.16 7.87 26.56
N VAL A 155 -9.42 7.09 25.76
CA VAL A 155 -9.39 7.24 24.30
C VAL A 155 -10.78 7.09 23.67
N ARG A 156 -11.60 6.14 24.14
CA ARG A 156 -12.99 5.99 23.67
C ARG A 156 -13.85 7.22 23.95
N ARG A 157 -13.70 7.85 25.12
CA ARG A 157 -14.41 9.09 25.47
C ARG A 157 -13.97 10.25 24.58
N GLU A 158 -12.66 10.42 24.41
CA GLU A 158 -12.09 11.46 23.53
C GLU A 158 -12.56 11.32 22.07
N ASN A 159 -12.57 10.10 21.54
CA ASN A 159 -13.05 9.83 20.18
C ASN A 159 -14.56 10.09 20.04
N LYS A 160 -15.36 9.80 21.08
CA LYS A 160 -16.80 10.09 21.07
C LYS A 160 -17.10 11.59 21.07
N VAL A 161 -16.30 12.39 21.79
CA VAL A 161 -16.42 13.86 21.75
C VAL A 161 -16.08 14.39 20.35
N LYS A 162 -15.00 13.89 19.73
CA LYS A 162 -14.58 14.30 18.39
C LYS A 162 -15.53 13.88 17.26
N SER A 163 -16.33 12.82 17.44
CA SER A 163 -17.32 12.39 16.45
C SER A 163 -18.69 13.07 16.60
N SER A 164 -18.87 13.90 17.62
CA SER A 164 -20.15 14.55 17.96
C SER A 164 -20.14 16.06 17.69
N GLY A 165 -19.05 16.60 17.14
CA GLY A 165 -18.91 17.97 16.66
C GLY A 165 -18.46 17.96 15.21
#